data_AF-A0A8D0DB97-F1
#
_entry.id   AF-A0A8D0DB97-F1
#
_cell.length_a   1.000
_cell.length_b   1.000
_cell.length_c   1.000
_cell.angle_alpha   90.00
_cell.angle_beta   90.00
_cell.angle_gamma   90.00
#
_symmetry.space_group_name_H-M   'P 1'
#
loop_
_entity.id
_entity.type
_entity.pdbx_description
1 polymer ?
#
loop_
_entity_poly.entity_id
_entity_poly.type
_entity_poly.pdbx_seq_one_letter_code
_entity_poly.pdbx_strand_id
1 'polypeptide(L)'
;RDAAKRPMITLDELQRSTAEVGDSVHRTTIKNLMESAKDLRLGRRLVFQQDNDPKHKAKSTMEWFTNKHIQVLEWPSQSPDLNPIENLWKELNTAASQTLSIQPH
;
A
#
# COMPACT_ATOMS: atom_id res chain seq x y z
N ARG A 1 -36.15 24.15 23.91
CA ARG A 1 -34.93 24.50 23.13
C ARG A 1 -34.05 23.28 23.16
N ASP A 2 -34.24 22.41 22.17
CA ASP A 2 -33.59 21.11 22.09
C ASP A 2 -32.09 21.28 21.84
N ALA A 3 -31.29 20.93 22.85
CA ALA A 3 -29.88 20.69 22.65
C ALA A 3 -29.77 19.41 21.81
N ALA A 4 -29.52 19.59 20.51
CA ALA A 4 -29.21 18.50 19.59
C ALA A 4 -28.06 17.67 20.19
N LYS A 5 -28.40 16.52 20.78
CA LYS A 5 -27.42 15.50 21.17
C LYS A 5 -26.71 15.10 19.88
N ARG A 6 -25.47 15.56 19.71
CA ARG A 6 -24.60 15.08 18.63
C ARG A 6 -24.56 13.56 18.71
N PRO A 7 -24.90 12.82 17.64
CA PRO A 7 -24.86 11.37 17.69
C PRO A 7 -23.42 10.92 17.94
N MET A 8 -23.24 10.05 18.94
CA MET A 8 -21.97 9.42 19.24
C MET A 8 -21.66 8.45 18.11
N ILE A 9 -20.59 8.72 17.35
CA ILE A 9 -20.08 7.79 16.33
C ILE A 9 -19.80 6.44 17.01
N THR A 10 -20.32 5.37 16.42
CA THR A 10 -20.07 4.01 16.89
C THR A 10 -18.66 3.55 16.52
N LEU A 11 -18.11 2.60 17.29
CA LEU A 11 -16.78 2.04 17.00
C LEU A 11 -16.72 1.44 15.58
N ASP A 12 -17.80 0.81 15.12
CA ASP A 12 -17.91 0.22 13.79
C ASP A 12 -17.91 1.26 12.66
N GLU A 13 -18.50 2.44 12.89
CA GLU A 13 -18.46 3.55 11.94
C GLU A 13 -17.07 4.17 11.86
N LEU A 14 -16.39 4.33 13.01
CA LEU A 14 -15.02 4.81 13.07
C LEU A 14 -14.04 3.84 12.38
N GLN A 15 -14.19 2.53 12.62
CA GLN A 15 -13.38 1.49 11.99
C GLN A 15 -13.62 1.43 10.47
N ARG A 16 -14.87 1.56 10.00
CA ARG A 16 -15.16 1.65 8.56
C ARG A 16 -14.55 2.89 7.91
N SER A 17 -14.72 4.06 8.54
CA SER A 17 -14.15 5.31 8.03
C SER A 17 -12.61 5.26 7.95
N THR A 18 -11.95 4.69 8.96
CA THR A 18 -10.48 4.51 8.94
C THR A 18 -10.03 3.52 7.87
N ALA A 19 -10.75 2.42 7.65
CA ALA A 19 -10.49 1.47 6.56
C ALA A 19 -10.65 2.13 5.17
N GLU A 20 -11.72 2.92 4.97
CA GLU A 20 -11.96 3.66 3.73
C GLU A 20 -10.85 4.67 3.41
N VAL A 21 -10.36 5.39 4.44
CA VAL A 21 -9.22 6.29 4.30
C VAL A 21 -7.97 5.51 3.90
N GLY A 22 -7.69 4.36 4.54
CA GLY A 22 -6.58 3.47 4.19
C GLY A 22 -6.63 3.01 2.73
N ASP A 23 -7.78 2.53 2.27
CA ASP A 23 -8.03 2.14 0.88
C ASP A 23 -7.83 3.30 -0.11
N SER A 24 -8.24 4.51 0.29
CA SER A 24 -8.08 5.72 -0.53
C SER A 24 -6.60 6.09 -0.70
N VAL A 25 -5.82 6.06 0.38
CA VAL A 25 -4.39 6.33 0.37
C VAL A 25 -3.67 5.29 -0.50
N HIS A 26 -3.96 4.00 -0.32
CA HIS A 26 -3.37 2.92 -1.11
C HIS A 26 -3.59 3.12 -2.62
N ARG A 27 -4.84 3.36 -3.04
CA ARG A 27 -5.18 3.60 -4.45
C ARG A 27 -4.50 4.84 -5.02
N THR A 28 -4.38 5.91 -4.22
CA THR A 28 -3.71 7.15 -4.64
C THR A 28 -2.21 6.93 -4.87
N THR A 29 -1.55 6.23 -3.96
CA THR A 29 -0.13 5.88 -4.08
C THR A 29 0.13 5.06 -5.34
N ILE A 30 -0.71 4.05 -5.61
CA ILE A 30 -0.57 3.23 -6.81
C ILE A 30 -0.82 4.05 -8.07
N LYS A 31 -1.83 4.92 -8.07
CA LYS A 31 -2.09 5.81 -9.21
C LYS A 31 -0.87 6.63 -9.57
N ASN A 32 -0.20 7.21 -8.57
CA ASN A 32 1.03 8.00 -8.78
C ASN A 32 2.16 7.12 -9.31
N LEU A 33 2.33 5.91 -8.77
CA LEU A 33 3.31 4.93 -9.27
C LEU A 33 3.07 4.58 -10.74
N MET A 34 1.81 4.37 -11.14
CA MET A 34 1.47 4.09 -12.53
C MET A 34 1.78 5.27 -13.44
N GLU A 35 1.67 6.51 -12.96
CA GLU A 35 2.08 7.70 -13.73
C GLU A 35 3.60 7.72 -13.92
N SER A 36 4.37 7.54 -12.84
CA SER A 36 5.83 7.42 -12.93
C SER A 36 6.27 6.28 -13.83
N ALA A 37 5.55 5.15 -13.84
CA ALA A 37 5.84 4.02 -14.71
C ALA A 37 5.66 4.35 -16.21
N LYS A 38 4.74 5.27 -16.55
CA LYS A 38 4.60 5.78 -17.92
C LYS A 38 5.79 6.64 -18.30
N ASP A 39 6.23 7.53 -17.39
CA ASP A 39 7.40 8.39 -17.61
C ASP A 39 8.67 7.54 -17.85
N LEU A 40 8.80 6.44 -17.10
CA LEU A 40 9.87 5.45 -17.26
C LEU A 40 9.69 4.54 -18.48
N ARG A 41 8.61 4.67 -19.24
CA ARG A 41 8.30 3.88 -20.45
C ARG A 41 8.33 2.37 -20.22
N LEU A 42 7.93 1.91 -19.03
CA LEU A 42 7.87 0.47 -18.69
C LEU A 42 6.87 -0.30 -19.58
N GLY A 43 5.95 0.44 -20.22
CA GLY A 43 5.08 -0.08 -21.27
C GLY A 43 3.99 -1.01 -20.76
N ARG A 44 3.34 -1.71 -21.70
CA ARG A 44 2.17 -2.57 -21.41
C ARG A 44 2.49 -3.87 -20.69
N ARG A 45 3.78 -4.18 -20.50
CA ARG A 45 4.25 -5.41 -19.83
C ARG A 45 4.46 -5.22 -18.33
N LEU A 46 4.16 -4.03 -17.80
CA LEU A 46 4.24 -3.77 -16.38
C LEU A 46 3.26 -4.67 -15.63
N VAL A 47 3.80 -5.42 -14.67
CA VAL A 47 3.01 -6.18 -13.70
C VAL A 47 3.25 -5.58 -12.34
N PHE A 48 2.18 -5.17 -11.67
CA PHE A 48 2.23 -4.66 -10.31
C PHE A 48 2.27 -5.83 -9.33
N GLN A 49 3.29 -5.88 -8.48
CA GLN A 49 3.36 -6.85 -7.38
C GLN A 49 2.96 -6.15 -6.08
N GLN A 50 2.09 -6.78 -5.30
CA GLN A 50 1.82 -6.45 -3.89
C GLN A 50 1.72 -7.76 -3.10
N ASP A 51 1.95 -7.71 -1.79
CA ASP A 51 1.76 -8.86 -0.93
C ASP A 51 0.26 -9.21 -0.75
N ASN A 52 0.00 -10.35 -0.11
CA ASN A 52 -1.36 -10.82 0.18
C ASN A 52 -1.90 -10.33 1.54
N ASP A 53 -1.36 -9.27 2.14
CA ASP A 53 -1.91 -8.71 3.38
C ASP A 53 -3.40 -8.35 3.15
N PRO A 54 -4.32 -8.74 4.06
CA PRO A 54 -5.73 -8.42 3.96
C PRO A 54 -6.03 -6.94 3.65
N LYS A 55 -5.19 -6.00 4.13
CA LYS A 55 -5.34 -4.57 3.85
C LYS A 55 -5.15 -4.20 2.38
N HIS A 56 -4.44 -5.01 1.61
CA HIS A 56 -4.18 -4.80 0.18
C HIS A 56 -5.12 -5.60 -0.74
N LYS A 57 -5.96 -6.47 -0.15
CA LYS A 57 -6.96 -7.29 -0.85
C LYS A 57 -8.41 -6.87 -0.59
N ALA A 58 -8.63 -5.65 -0.09
CA ALA A 58 -9.97 -5.09 -0.02
C ALA A 58 -10.67 -5.20 -1.38
N LYS A 59 -11.94 -5.63 -1.38
CA LYS A 59 -12.72 -5.86 -2.61
C LYS A 59 -12.77 -4.61 -3.50
N SER A 60 -13.01 -3.46 -2.87
CA SER A 60 -12.95 -2.10 -3.44
C SER A 60 -11.66 -1.84 -4.23
N THR A 61 -10.51 -2.24 -3.68
CA THR A 61 -9.19 -2.07 -4.28
C THR A 61 -8.99 -3.01 -5.46
N MET A 62 -9.42 -4.27 -5.35
CA MET A 62 -9.33 -5.26 -6.45
C MET A 62 -10.22 -4.90 -7.65
N GLU A 63 -11.43 -4.39 -7.39
CA GLU A 63 -12.30 -3.85 -8.44
C GLU A 63 -11.67 -2.63 -9.12
N TRP A 64 -11.05 -1.74 -8.35
CA TRP A 64 -10.34 -0.59 -8.90
C TRP A 64 -9.17 -0.99 -9.81
N PHE A 65 -8.37 -2.00 -9.44
CA PHE A 65 -7.31 -2.53 -10.30
C PHE A 65 -7.85 -3.02 -11.64
N THR A 66 -8.94 -3.78 -11.60
CA THR A 66 -9.62 -4.31 -12.79
C THR A 66 -10.08 -3.16 -13.69
N ASN A 67 -10.74 -2.15 -13.13
CA ASN A 67 -11.23 -0.98 -13.86
C ASN A 67 -10.11 -0.11 -14.45
N LYS A 68 -8.91 -0.13 -13.87
CA LYS A 68 -7.73 0.59 -14.36
C LYS A 68 -6.85 -0.24 -15.27
N HIS A 69 -7.21 -1.49 -15.55
CA HIS A 69 -6.41 -2.44 -16.32
C HIS A 69 -4.99 -2.61 -15.76
N ILE A 70 -4.86 -2.55 -14.43
CA ILE A 70 -3.60 -2.79 -13.75
C ILE A 70 -3.45 -4.30 -13.60
N GLN A 71 -2.44 -4.88 -14.23
CA GLN A 71 -2.12 -6.30 -14.07
C GLN A 71 -1.44 -6.49 -12.71
N VAL A 72 -2.11 -7.17 -11.79
CA VAL A 72 -1.56 -7.51 -10.47
C VAL A 72 -1.01 -8.94 -10.51
N LEU A 73 0.21 -9.15 -10.03
CA LEU A 73 0.81 -10.47 -9.91
C LEU A 73 0.07 -11.27 -8.84
N GLU A 74 -0.32 -12.50 -9.17
CA GLU A 74 -0.82 -13.44 -8.17
C GLU A 74 0.35 -13.87 -7.28
N TRP A 75 0.23 -13.61 -5.98
CA TRP A 75 1.28 -13.88 -5.01
C TRP A 75 0.84 -14.94 -4.01
N PRO A 76 1.69 -15.90 -3.61
CA PRO A 76 1.39 -16.81 -2.51
C PRO A 76 1.37 -16.07 -1.16
N SER A 77 0.46 -16.44 -0.28
CA SER A 77 0.41 -15.89 1.07
C SER A 77 1.63 -16.32 1.89
N GLN A 78 2.12 -15.45 2.77
CA GLN A 78 3.24 -15.73 3.69
C GLN A 78 4.57 -16.11 3.01
N SER A 79 4.85 -15.55 1.83
CA SER A 79 6.14 -15.71 1.13
C SER A 79 6.91 -14.39 1.06
N PRO A 80 7.43 -13.88 2.20
CA PRO A 80 8.28 -12.69 2.20
C PRO A 80 9.62 -12.95 1.51
N ASP A 81 10.10 -14.19 1.55
CA ASP A 81 11.32 -14.67 0.88
C ASP A 81 11.29 -14.49 -0.64
N LEU A 82 10.10 -14.54 -1.23
CA LEU A 82 9.91 -14.33 -2.65
C LEU A 82 9.88 -12.84 -3.02
N ASN A 83 9.66 -11.94 -2.06
CA ASN A 83 9.41 -10.53 -2.35
C ASN A 83 10.74 -9.78 -2.54
N PRO A 84 11.10 -9.35 -3.76
CA PRO A 84 12.41 -8.77 -4.02
C PRO A 84 12.69 -7.49 -3.21
N ILE A 85 11.64 -6.79 -2.75
CA ILE A 85 11.79 -5.59 -1.92
C ILE A 85 12.38 -5.90 -0.53
N GLU A 86 12.20 -7.11 -0.01
CA GLU A 86 12.78 -7.50 1.30
C GLU A 86 14.31 -7.52 1.24
N ASN A 87 14.87 -7.89 0.10
CA ASN A 87 16.32 -7.82 -0.12
C ASN A 87 16.81 -6.37 -0.10
N LEU A 88 16.07 -5.45 -0.75
CA LEU A 88 16.39 -4.02 -0.74
C LEU A 88 16.29 -3.43 0.68
N TRP A 89 15.26 -3.81 1.45
CA TRP A 89 15.13 -3.37 2.84
C TRP A 89 16.29 -3.87 3.71
N LYS A 90 16.74 -5.11 3.51
CA LYS A 90 17.90 -5.67 4.21
C LYS A 90 19.18 -4.87 3.91
N GLU A 91 19.42 -4.54 2.64
CA GLU A 91 20.56 -3.72 2.24
C GLU A 91 20.48 -2.31 2.83
N LEU A 92 19.30 -1.67 2.75
CA LEU A 92 19.07 -0.34 3.30
C LEU A 92 19.29 -0.31 4.82
N ASN A 93 18.77 -1.30 5.55
CA ASN A 93 18.97 -1.42 6.99
C ASN A 93 20.45 -1.58 7.33
N THR A 94 21.17 -2.41 6.58
CA THR A 94 22.62 -2.58 6.76
C THR A 94 23.37 -1.26 6.56
N ALA A 95 23.08 -0.54 5.49
CA ALA A 95 23.70 0.75 5.19
C ALA A 95 23.35 1.82 6.24
N ALA A 96 22.09 1.87 6.69
CA ALA A 96 21.65 2.78 7.74
C ALA A 96 22.33 2.48 9.08
N SER A 97 22.42 1.21 9.48
CA SER A 97 23.13 0.80 10.71
C SER A 97 24.63 1.11 10.65
N GLN A 98 25.28 0.90 9.50
CA GLN A 98 26.67 1.30 9.30
C GLN A 98 26.84 2.82 9.42
N THR A 99 25.95 3.60 8.80
CA THR A 99 25.99 5.07 8.86
C THR A 99 25.83 5.59 10.28
N LEU A 100 24.89 5.01 11.04
CA LEU A 100 24.67 5.34 12.46
C LEU A 100 25.87 4.96 13.34
N SER A 101 26.61 3.91 12.98
CA SER A 101 27.84 3.52 13.68
C SER A 101 29.05 4.42 13.38
N ILE A 102 28.99 5.24 12.32
CA ILE A 102 30.08 6.14 11.89
C ILE A 102 29.82 7.59 12.35
N GLN A 103 28.63 7.91 12.88
CA GLN A 103 28.38 9.21 13.52
C GLN A 103 29.24 9.31 14.79
N PRO A 104 30.15 10.31 14.92
CA PRO A 104 30.94 10.49 16.13
C PRO A 104 30.02 10.86 17.30
N HIS A 105 30.27 10.24 18.46
CA HIS A 105 29.71 10.69 19.75
C HIS A 105 30.16 12.12 20.08
#